data_AF-A0A535C819-F1
#
_entry.id   AF-A0A535C819-F1
#
_cell.length_a   1.000
_cell.length_b   1.000
_cell.length_c   1.000
_cell.angle_alpha   90.00
_cell.angle_beta   90.00
_cell.angle_gamma   90.00
#
_symmetry.space_group_name_H-M   'P 1'
#
loop_
_entity.id
_entity.type
_entity.pdbx_description
1 polymer ?
#
loop_
_entity_poly.entity_id
_entity_poly.type
_entity_poly.pdbx_seq_one_letter_code
_entity_poly.pdbx_strand_id
1 'polypeptide(L)'
;SDQLDAESVVKDSDGSYWIALYQRCVHLGCTVPFRDNCVSFKCPCHGSHYNVTGEFLDGPAPRSLDRFALSLNGEDVVVDTATLNNKVPHPDQTTRLIAPPSVACSV
;
A
#
# COMPACT_ATOMS: atom_id res chain seq x y z
N SER A 1 -7.65 -1.99 15.35
CA SER A 1 -7.19 -0.67 14.88
C SER A 1 -6.84 -0.87 13.42
N ASP A 2 -7.80 -0.57 12.57
CA ASP A 2 -7.76 -1.01 11.18
C ASP A 2 -6.68 -0.21 10.45
N GLN A 3 -5.77 -0.91 9.77
CA GLN A 3 -4.69 -0.35 8.95
C GLN A 3 -5.19 0.57 7.81
N LEU A 4 -6.50 0.72 7.67
CA LEU A 4 -7.20 1.57 6.72
C LEU A 4 -7.79 2.75 7.49
N ASP A 5 -6.92 3.64 7.96
CA ASP A 5 -7.34 4.90 8.56
C ASP A 5 -8.17 5.66 7.53
N ALA A 6 -9.32 6.23 7.94
CA ALA A 6 -10.26 6.87 7.03
C ALA A 6 -9.68 8.07 6.24
N GLU A 7 -8.54 8.59 6.67
CA GLU A 7 -7.79 9.66 5.99
C GLU A 7 -6.92 9.16 4.83
N SER A 8 -6.59 7.87 4.80
CA SER A 8 -5.72 7.24 3.80
C SER A 8 -6.51 6.42 2.77
N VAL A 9 -7.85 6.40 2.87
CA VAL A 9 -8.75 5.66 1.98
C VAL A 9 -10.01 6.49 1.78
N VAL A 10 -10.45 6.65 0.53
CA VAL A 10 -11.74 7.29 0.23
C VAL A 10 -12.64 6.33 -0.52
N LYS A 11 -13.90 6.27 -0.12
CA LYS A 11 -14.91 5.46 -0.79
C LYS A 11 -15.47 6.20 -2.00
N ASP A 12 -15.53 5.54 -3.14
CA ASP A 12 -16.16 6.04 -4.36
C ASP A 12 -17.68 5.78 -4.33
N SER A 13 -18.40 6.47 -5.22
CA SER A 13 -19.83 6.38 -5.48
C SER A 13 -20.30 4.96 -5.83
N ASP A 14 -19.48 4.16 -6.51
CA ASP A 14 -19.78 2.76 -6.87
C ASP A 14 -19.52 1.77 -5.73
N GLY A 15 -19.04 2.25 -4.59
CA GLY A 15 -18.71 1.45 -3.42
C GLY A 15 -17.28 0.91 -3.40
N SER A 16 -16.48 1.18 -4.43
CA SER A 16 -15.04 0.93 -4.43
C SER A 16 -14.28 1.90 -3.51
N TYR A 17 -12.97 1.67 -3.35
CA TYR A 17 -12.12 2.49 -2.50
C TYR A 17 -10.85 2.92 -3.24
N TRP A 18 -10.50 4.18 -3.10
CA TRP A 18 -9.25 4.77 -3.57
C TRP A 18 -8.23 4.82 -2.43
N ILE A 19 -6.99 4.52 -2.77
CA ILE A 19 -5.83 4.58 -1.88
C ILE A 19 -4.65 5.18 -2.63
N ALA A 20 -3.94 6.12 -2.00
CA ALA A 20 -2.78 6.79 -2.58
C ALA A 20 -1.49 6.21 -1.97
N LEU A 21 -0.91 5.21 -2.62
CA LEU A 21 0.32 4.57 -2.17
C LEU A 21 1.55 5.35 -2.60
N TYR A 22 2.48 5.60 -1.66
CA TYR A 22 3.80 6.07 -2.03
C TYR A 22 4.62 4.89 -2.53
N GLN A 23 4.89 4.82 -3.84
CA GLN A 23 5.65 3.74 -4.49
C GLN A 23 7.16 3.82 -4.21
N ARG A 24 7.51 4.06 -2.94
CA ARG A 24 8.87 4.13 -2.43
C ARG A 24 9.04 3.13 -1.31
N CYS A 25 9.97 2.21 -1.51
CA CYS A 25 10.21 1.12 -0.58
C CYS A 25 10.69 1.67 0.76
N VAL A 26 9.98 1.32 1.83
CA VAL A 26 10.32 1.75 3.20
C VAL A 26 11.54 1.02 3.77
N HIS A 27 12.17 0.13 3.00
CA HIS A 27 13.48 -0.42 3.32
C HIS A 27 14.59 0.62 3.11
N LEU A 28 14.90 0.97 1.85
CA LEU A 28 15.99 1.89 1.49
C LEU A 28 15.62 2.87 0.35
N GLY A 29 14.33 2.99 0.01
CA GLY A 29 13.84 4.04 -0.87
C GLY A 29 13.89 3.75 -2.38
N CYS A 30 14.06 2.49 -2.81
CA CYS A 30 13.86 2.10 -4.20
C CYS A 30 12.41 2.31 -4.65
N THR A 31 12.17 2.54 -5.95
CA THR A 31 10.82 2.49 -6.51
C THR A 31 10.24 1.07 -6.40
N VAL A 32 8.97 0.96 -6.05
CA VAL A 32 8.26 -0.33 -5.90
C VAL A 32 7.20 -0.45 -6.99
N PRO A 33 7.48 -1.12 -8.12
CA PRO A 33 6.51 -1.26 -9.20
C PRO A 33 5.38 -2.23 -8.83
N PHE A 34 4.20 -1.98 -9.39
CA PHE A 34 3.14 -2.98 -9.47
C PHE A 34 3.54 -4.11 -10.43
N ARG A 35 3.11 -5.33 -10.13
CA ARG A 35 3.42 -6.54 -10.88
C ARG A 35 2.11 -7.25 -11.24
N ASP A 36 1.75 -7.21 -12.51
CA ASP A 36 0.46 -7.75 -13.00
C ASP A 36 0.36 -9.27 -12.82
N ASN A 37 1.47 -9.99 -12.99
CA ASN A 37 1.51 -11.45 -12.88
C ASN A 37 1.19 -12.00 -11.48
N CYS A 38 1.35 -11.17 -10.46
CA CYS A 38 1.18 -11.53 -9.07
C CYS A 38 0.30 -10.52 -8.33
N VAL A 39 -0.37 -9.59 -9.04
CA VAL A 39 -1.32 -8.59 -8.52
C VAL A 39 -0.86 -7.95 -7.20
N SER A 40 0.37 -7.43 -7.19
CA SER A 40 1.01 -6.90 -5.97
C SER A 40 2.20 -6.00 -6.30
N PHE A 41 2.77 -5.35 -5.29
CA PHE A 41 3.93 -4.48 -5.43
C PHE A 41 5.18 -5.20 -4.93
N LYS A 42 6.23 -5.32 -5.77
CA LYS A 42 7.48 -5.99 -5.37
C LYS A 42 8.71 -5.17 -5.69
N CYS A 43 9.50 -4.89 -4.65
CA CYS A 43 10.71 -4.10 -4.74
C CYS A 43 11.82 -4.94 -5.41
N PRO A 44 12.37 -4.50 -6.56
CA PRO A 44 13.38 -5.27 -7.31
C PRO A 44 14.76 -5.28 -6.62
N CYS A 45 14.99 -4.39 -5.65
CA CYS A 45 16.29 -4.27 -5.00
C CYS A 45 16.58 -5.43 -4.02
N HIS A 46 15.63 -5.74 -3.14
CA HIS A 46 15.81 -6.74 -2.07
C HIS A 46 14.55 -7.59 -1.81
N GLY A 47 13.54 -7.48 -2.68
CA GLY A 47 12.38 -8.35 -2.66
C GLY A 47 11.26 -7.98 -1.69
N SER A 48 11.29 -6.83 -1.01
CA SER A 48 10.15 -6.37 -0.18
C SER A 48 8.85 -6.39 -0.98
N HIS A 49 7.86 -7.10 -0.47
CA HIS A 49 6.61 -7.41 -1.17
C HIS A 49 5.43 -6.84 -0.39
N TYR A 50 4.52 -6.20 -1.11
CA TYR A 50 3.32 -5.59 -0.55
C TYR A 50 2.10 -5.97 -1.38
N ASN A 51 0.94 -6.09 -0.77
CA ASN A 51 -0.31 -6.35 -1.48
C ASN A 51 -0.85 -5.09 -2.19
N VAL A 52 -2.01 -5.19 -2.83
CA VAL A 52 -2.64 -4.09 -3.59
C VAL A 52 -2.97 -2.85 -2.75
N THR A 53 -3.09 -2.98 -1.43
CA THR A 53 -3.31 -1.86 -0.49
C THR A 53 -2.00 -1.37 0.15
N GLY A 54 -0.85 -1.85 -0.33
CA GLY A 54 0.47 -1.49 0.18
C GLY A 54 0.82 -2.11 1.53
N GLU A 55 0.02 -3.05 2.03
CA GLU A 55 0.35 -3.79 3.24
C GLU A 55 1.52 -4.73 2.99
N PHE A 56 2.46 -4.76 3.93
CA PHE A 56 3.59 -5.68 3.87
C PHE A 56 3.14 -7.14 3.80
N LEU A 57 3.79 -7.93 2.96
CA LEU A 57 3.61 -9.37 2.84
C LEU A 57 4.89 -10.11 3.29
N ASP A 58 6.03 -9.79 2.67
CA ASP A 58 7.32 -10.41 2.97
C ASP A 58 8.53 -9.51 2.60
N GLY A 59 9.72 -10.00 2.94
CA GLY A 59 11.01 -9.35 2.64
C GLY A 59 11.54 -8.45 3.76
N PRO A 60 12.56 -7.63 3.48
CA PRO A 60 13.32 -6.91 4.53
C PRO A 60 12.72 -5.56 4.95
N ALA A 61 11.57 -5.15 4.39
CA ALA A 61 10.97 -3.87 4.74
C ALA A 61 10.41 -3.93 6.18
N PRO A 62 10.64 -2.93 7.03
CA PRO A 62 10.25 -2.99 8.43
C PRO A 62 8.77 -2.74 8.67
N ARG A 63 8.00 -2.36 7.65
CA ARG A 63 6.58 -2.00 7.71
C ARG A 63 5.95 -1.93 6.31
N SER A 64 4.65 -1.65 6.26
CA SER A 64 3.86 -1.39 5.05
C SER A 64 4.26 -0.08 4.35
N LEU A 65 3.86 0.09 3.09
CA LEU A 65 4.11 1.32 2.31
C LEU A 65 3.44 2.54 2.95
N ASP A 66 4.09 3.70 2.80
CA ASP A 66 3.48 4.97 3.20
C ASP A 66 2.27 5.30 2.32
N ARG A 67 1.33 6.04 2.89
CA ARG A 67 0.10 6.46 2.20
C ARG A 67 -0.04 7.98 2.28
N PHE A 68 -0.47 8.58 1.19
CA PHE A 68 -0.84 9.98 1.19
C PHE A 68 -2.30 10.14 1.61
N ALA A 69 -2.60 11.24 2.28
CA ALA A 69 -3.99 11.64 2.48
C ALA A 69 -4.63 11.89 1.10
N LEU A 70 -5.87 11.45 0.94
CA LEU A 70 -6.64 11.69 -0.28
C LEU A 70 -8.05 12.17 0.04
N SER A 71 -8.63 12.90 -0.90
CA SER A 71 -10.00 13.41 -0.82
C SER A 71 -10.66 13.41 -2.20
N LEU A 72 -11.99 13.43 -2.22
CA LEU A 72 -12.77 13.65 -3.43
C LEU A 72 -13.18 15.11 -3.51
N ASN A 73 -13.00 15.72 -4.69
CA ASN A 73 -13.48 17.06 -5.01
C ASN A 73 -14.33 16.98 -6.29
N GLY A 74 -15.62 16.74 -6.14
CA GLY A 74 -16.48 16.43 -7.28
C GLY A 74 -16.07 15.09 -7.92
N GLU A 75 -15.67 15.13 -9.18
CA GLU A 75 -15.16 13.97 -9.93
C GLU A 75 -13.64 13.78 -9.77
N ASP A 76 -12.94 14.74 -9.17
CA ASP A 76 -11.49 14.70 -9.02
C ASP A 76 -11.07 13.94 -7.75
N VAL A 77 -10.07 13.06 -7.89
CA VAL A 77 -9.33 12.48 -6.76
C VAL A 77 -8.12 13.38 -6.49
N VAL A 78 -8.09 14.00 -5.31
CA VAL A 78 -7.01 14.89 -4.88
C VAL A 78 -6.12 14.18 -3.88
N VAL A 79 -4.83 14.11 -4.17
CA VAL A 79 -3.80 13.54 -3.27
C VAL A 79 -3.02 14.68 -2.63
N ASP A 80 -3.04 14.76 -1.29
CA ASP A 80 -2.25 15.72 -0.53
C ASP A 80 -0.85 15.15 -0.27
N THR A 81 0.13 15.59 -1.06
CA THR A 81 1.51 15.15 -0.91
C THR A 81 2.24 15.72 0.31
N ALA A 82 1.66 16.70 1.01
CA ALA A 82 2.21 17.25 2.25
C ALA A 82 1.84 16.39 3.47
N THR A 83 0.76 15.61 3.38
CA THR A 83 0.26 14.76 4.47
C THR A 83 0.54 13.29 4.17
N LEU A 84 1.60 12.76 4.79
CA LEU A 84 2.04 11.37 4.64
C LEU A 84 1.77 10.57 5.92
N ASN A 85 0.96 9.53 5.82
CA ASN A 85 0.87 8.50 6.85
C ASN A 85 2.06 7.54 6.69
N ASN A 86 3.11 7.80 7.47
CA ASN A 86 4.32 6.97 7.53
C ASN A 86 4.35 5.99 8.70
N LYS A 87 3.24 5.90 9.44
CA LYS A 87 3.10 5.07 10.63
C LYS A 87 2.29 3.80 10.37
N VAL A 88 2.05 3.46 9.11
CA VAL A 88 1.33 2.23 8.70
C VAL A 88 2.05 1.02 9.30
N PRO A 89 1.49 0.36 10.33
CA PRO A 89 2.22 -0.64 11.09
C PRO A 89 2.57 -1.87 10.24
N HIS A 90 3.65 -2.55 10.61
CA HIS A 90 3.92 -3.88 10.11
C HIS A 90 2.79 -4.81 10.56
N PRO A 91 2.22 -5.65 9.68
CA PRO A 91 1.20 -6.59 10.08
C PRO A 91 1.76 -7.59 11.10
N ASP A 92 1.02 -7.78 12.18
CA ASP A 92 1.31 -8.77 13.22
C ASP A 92 0.28 -9.89 13.22
N GLN A 93 0.34 -10.79 14.20
CA GLN A 93 -0.61 -11.91 14.34
C GLN A 93 -2.06 -11.46 14.54
N THR A 94 -2.30 -10.19 14.86
CA THR A 94 -3.64 -9.62 15.03
C THR A 94 -4.13 -8.87 13.79
N THR A 95 -3.24 -8.65 12.81
CA THR A 95 -3.57 -7.91 11.60
C THR A 95 -4.31 -8.81 10.62
N ARG A 96 -5.55 -8.44 10.30
CA ARG A 96 -6.34 -9.13 9.27
C ARG A 96 -5.91 -8.67 7.88
N LEU A 97 -4.89 -9.34 7.35
CA LEU A 97 -4.39 -9.08 6.00
C LEU A 97 -5.38 -9.53 4.93
N ILE A 98 -5.43 -8.78 3.83
CA ILE A 98 -5.92 -9.35 2.57
C ILE A 98 -4.96 -10.49 2.21
N ALA A 99 -5.52 -11.66 1.88
CA ALA A 99 -4.72 -12.83 1.55
C ALA A 99 -3.68 -12.47 0.47
N PRO A 100 -2.42 -12.93 0.63
CA PRO A 100 -1.42 -12.70 -0.39
C PRO A 100 -1.87 -13.31 -1.72
N PRO A 101 -1.36 -12.78 -2.85
CA PRO A 101 -1.65 -13.33 -4.16
C PRO A 101 -1.35 -14.84 -4.21
N SER A 102 -2.21 -15.61 -4.87
CA SER A 102 -2.04 -17.07 -5.01
C SER A 102 -0.87 -17.45 -5.94
N VAL A 103 -0.37 -16.50 -6.73
CA VAL A 103 0.75 -16.68 -7.65
C VAL A 103 2.00 -16.05 -7.04
N ALA A 104 3.09 -16.82 -6.99
CA ALA A 104 4.37 -16.33 -6.51
C ALA A 104 4.88 -15.17 -7.38
N CYS A 105 5.28 -14.08 -6.73
CA CYS A 105 5.80 -12.92 -7.42
C CYS A 105 7.32 -13.02 -7.61
N SER A 106 7.80 -13.16 -8.85
CA SER A 106 9.23 -13.08 -9.15
C SER A 106 9.76 -11.65 -8.91
N VAL A 107 11.01 -11.54 -8.48
CA VAL A 107 11.73 -10.25 -8.35
C VAL A 107 11.97 -9.61 -9.72
#